data_AF-A0A939AUW9-F1
#
_entry.id   AF-A0A939AUW9-F1
#
_cell.length_a   1.000
_cell.length_b   1.000
_cell.length_c   1.000
_cell.angle_alpha   90.00
_cell.angle_beta   90.00
_cell.angle_gamma   90.00
#
_symmetry.space_group_name_H-M   'P 1'
#
loop_
_entity.id
_entity.type
_entity.pdbx_description
1 polymer ?
#
loop_
_entity_poly.entity_id
_entity_poly.type
_entity_poly.pdbx_seq_one_letter_code
_entity_poly.pdbx_strand_id
1 'polypeptide(L)' 'MARGTVVIEADRCKGCELCSAICPQDVLVMSSDHFNARGYRPVELVDPDGKCTGCALCALLCPDVVLTVYRYDPKRAASG' A
#
# COMPACT_ATOMS: atom_id res chain seq x y z
N MET A 1 1.60 18.87 -3.48
CA MET A 1 0.63 17.80 -3.18
C MET A 1 1.24 16.87 -2.13
N ALA A 2 0.43 16.23 -1.29
CA ALA A 2 0.93 15.26 -0.31
C ALA A 2 1.54 14.05 -1.04
N ARG A 3 2.62 13.48 -0.50
CA ARG A 3 3.29 12.28 -1.01
C ARG A 3 3.40 11.24 0.09
N GLY A 4 3.44 9.98 -0.28
CA GLY A 4 3.59 8.86 0.62
C GLY A 4 4.02 7.60 -0.11
N THR A 5 4.14 6.52 0.66
CA THR A 5 4.41 5.17 0.16
C THR A 5 3.83 4.15 1.13
N VAL A 6 3.80 2.89 0.74
CA VAL A 6 3.43 1.78 1.61
C VAL A 6 4.45 0.66 1.53
N VAL A 7 4.65 -0.02 2.65
CA VAL A 7 5.39 -1.28 2.73
C VAL A 7 4.38 -2.38 3.02
N ILE A 8 4.46 -3.47 2.25
CA ILE A 8 3.48 -4.56 2.27
C ILE A 8 4.17 -5.85 2.74
N GLU A 9 3.65 -6.47 3.79
CA GLU A 9 4.04 -7.82 4.21
C GLU A 9 3.37 -8.87 3.31
N ALA A 10 3.91 -9.07 2.11
CA ALA A 10 3.31 -9.89 1.05
C ALA A 10 2.97 -11.33 1.49
N ASP A 11 3.81 -11.97 2.31
CA ASP A 11 3.57 -13.33 2.82
C ASP A 11 2.38 -13.46 3.77
N ARG A 12 1.96 -12.35 4.39
CA ARG A 12 0.78 -12.30 5.26
C ARG A 12 -0.48 -11.86 4.52
N CYS A 13 -0.34 -11.24 3.35
CA CYS A 13 -1.47 -10.80 2.53
C CYS A 13 -2.33 -11.99 2.09
N LYS A 14 -3.65 -11.87 2.27
CA LYS A 14 -4.62 -12.89 1.84
C LYS A 14 -5.30 -12.59 0.50
N GLY A 15 -4.84 -11.57 -0.23
CA GLY A 15 -5.39 -11.21 -1.55
C GLY A 15 -6.88 -10.88 -1.54
N CYS A 16 -7.38 -10.21 -0.50
CA CYS A 16 -8.82 -9.90 -0.36
C CYS A 16 -9.30 -8.70 -1.18
N GLU A 17 -8.39 -8.01 -1.90
CA GLU A 17 -8.68 -6.91 -2.82
C GLU A 17 -9.34 -5.65 -2.22
N LEU A 18 -9.62 -5.64 -0.91
CA LEU A 18 -10.21 -4.49 -0.22
C LEU A 18 -9.35 -3.23 -0.36
N CYS A 19 -8.03 -3.37 -0.17
CA CYS A 19 -7.09 -2.26 -0.23
C CYS A 19 -6.91 -1.67 -1.65
N SER A 20 -6.99 -2.49 -2.70
CA SER A 20 -6.95 -2.02 -4.08
C SER A 20 -8.25 -1.30 -4.45
N ALA A 21 -9.41 -1.86 -4.07
CA ALA A 21 -10.71 -1.27 -4.36
C ALA A 21 -10.93 0.11 -3.70
N ILE A 22 -10.34 0.35 -2.53
CA ILE A 22 -10.50 1.61 -1.79
C ILE A 22 -9.42 2.65 -2.12
N CYS A 23 -8.36 2.29 -2.85
CA CYS A 23 -7.25 3.20 -3.10
C CYS A 23 -7.68 4.33 -4.04
N PRO A 24 -7.78 5.60 -3.60
CA PRO A 24 -8.28 6.68 -4.46
C PRO A 24 -7.29 7.09 -5.54
N GLN A 25 -6.10 6.49 -5.57
CA GLN A 25 -5.03 6.80 -6.53
C GLN A 25 -4.76 5.62 -7.47
N ASP A 26 -5.45 4.49 -7.28
CA ASP A 26 -5.32 3.28 -8.11
C ASP A 26 -3.88 2.74 -8.21
N VAL A 27 -3.08 2.91 -7.13
CA VAL A 27 -1.67 2.47 -7.08
C VAL A 27 -1.47 1.13 -6.36
N LEU A 28 -2.54 0.49 -5.89
CA LEU A 28 -2.49 -0.82 -5.25
C LEU A 28 -3.11 -1.85 -6.19
N VAL A 29 -2.33 -2.83 -6.62
CA VAL A 29 -2.72 -3.83 -7.64
C VAL A 29 -2.46 -5.22 -7.11
N MET A 30 -3.32 -6.20 -7.42
CA MET A 30 -3.03 -7.59 -7.06
C MET A 30 -1.96 -8.15 -7.99
N SER A 31 -1.06 -8.96 -7.42
CA SER A 31 -0.01 -9.61 -8.19
C SER A 31 -0.58 -10.45 -9.34
N SER A 32 -0.09 -10.20 -10.55
CA SER A 32 -0.48 -10.93 -11.75
C SER A 32 0.43 -12.13 -12.05
N ASP A 33 1.66 -12.10 -11.55
CA ASP A 33 2.74 -13.01 -11.94
C ASP A 33 3.18 -13.97 -10.84
N HIS A 34 2.83 -13.73 -9.57
CA HIS A 34 3.24 -14.60 -8.48
C HIS A 34 2.18 -14.84 -7.41
N PHE A 35 2.46 -15.85 -6.61
CA PHE A 35 1.75 -16.19 -5.39
C PHE A 35 2.71 -16.11 -4.21
N ASN A 36 2.21 -15.73 -3.04
CA ASN A 36 3.00 -15.81 -1.81
C ASN A 36 3.08 -17.26 -1.27
N ALA A 37 3.82 -17.47 -0.18
CA ALA A 37 4.01 -18.80 0.42
C ALA A 37 2.71 -19.53 0.83
N ARG A 38 1.58 -18.81 0.89
CA ARG A 38 0.25 -19.33 1.27
C ARG A 38 -0.68 -19.54 0.08
N GLY A 39 -0.20 -19.28 -1.15
CA GLY A 39 -0.97 -19.46 -2.38
C GLY A 39 -1.92 -18.31 -2.72
N TYR A 40 -1.80 -17.15 -2.07
CA TYR A 40 -2.57 -15.95 -2.42
C TYR A 40 -1.80 -15.07 -3.40
N ARG A 41 -2.52 -14.29 -4.21
CA ARG A 41 -1.96 -13.17 -4.98
C ARG A 41 -1.87 -11.95 -4.06
N PRO A 42 -0.68 -11.57 -3.57
CA PRO A 42 -0.56 -10.44 -2.66
C PRO A 42 -0.85 -9.13 -3.38
N VAL A 43 -1.16 -8.09 -2.62
CA VAL A 43 -1.18 -6.71 -3.14
C VAL A 43 0.25 -6.20 -3.34
N GLU A 44 0.45 -5.41 -4.38
CA GLU A 44 1.68 -4.70 -4.72
C GLU A 44 1.41 -3.20 -4.85
N LEU A 45 2.43 -2.40 -4.55
CA LEU A 45 2.42 -0.97 -4.83
C LEU A 45 3.00 -0.73 -6.23
N VAL A 46 2.17 -0.24 -7.15
CA VAL A 46 2.56 0.16 -8.50
C VAL A 46 2.38 1.67 -8.62
N ASP A 47 3.43 2.42 -8.29
CA ASP A 47 3.38 3.88 -8.23
C ASP A 47 4.58 4.58 -8.90
N PRO A 48 4.78 4.41 -10.23
CA PRO A 48 5.92 5.02 -10.94
C PRO A 48 5.88 6.55 -10.94
N ASP A 49 4.69 7.14 -10.82
CA ASP A 49 4.47 8.59 -10.84
C ASP A 49 4.47 9.22 -9.43
N GLY A 50 4.55 8.42 -8.36
CA GLY A 50 4.53 8.89 -6.98
C GLY A 50 3.20 9.55 -6.56
N LYS A 51 2.07 8.98 -6.99
CA LYS A 51 0.69 9.42 -6.70
C LYS A 51 0.23 9.05 -5.30
N CYS A 52 0.82 8.06 -4.64
CA CYS A 52 0.47 7.71 -3.28
C CYS A 52 0.58 8.93 -2.37
N THR A 53 -0.49 9.22 -1.63
CA THR A 53 -0.57 10.40 -0.75
C THR A 53 -0.30 10.07 0.73
N GLY A 54 -0.18 8.78 1.06
CA GLY A 54 -0.10 8.32 2.46
C GLY A 54 -1.40 8.54 3.25
N CYS A 55 -2.57 8.39 2.61
CA CYS A 55 -3.88 8.61 3.23
C CYS A 55 -4.33 7.53 4.22
N ALA A 56 -3.66 6.37 4.24
CA ALA A 56 -3.88 5.25 5.15
C ALA A 56 -5.20 4.47 5.04
N LEU A 57 -6.08 4.76 4.08
CA LEU A 57 -7.32 3.99 3.85
C LEU A 57 -7.06 2.50 3.65
N CYS A 58 -6.00 2.15 2.91
CA CYS A 58 -5.61 0.76 2.66
C CYS A 58 -5.22 0.01 3.95
N ALA A 59 -4.54 0.67 4.89
CA ALA A 59 -4.16 0.07 6.17
C ALA A 59 -5.36 -0.07 7.10
N LEU A 60 -6.26 0.93 7.13
CA LEU A 60 -7.47 0.90 7.96
C LEU A 60 -8.44 -0.21 7.55
N LEU A 61 -8.53 -0.51 6.25
CA LEU A 61 -9.43 -1.55 5.74
C LEU A 61 -8.82 -2.95 5.77
N CYS A 62 -7.49 -3.07 5.91
CA CYS A 62 -6.81 -4.34 5.86
C CYS A 62 -7.13 -5.20 7.10
N PRO A 63 -7.85 -6.33 6.97
CA PRO A 63 -8.21 -7.16 8.13
C PRO A 63 -7.00 -7.82 8.80
N ASP A 64 -5.91 -8.02 8.05
CA ASP A 64 -4.70 -8.70 8.49
C ASP A 64 -3.55 -7.73 8.85
N VAL A 65 -3.79 -6.41 8.73
CA VAL A 65 -2.85 -5.33 9.07
C VAL A 65 -1.47 -5.54 8.43
N VAL A 66 -1.44 -5.77 7.11
CA VAL A 66 -0.19 -6.08 6.37
C VAL A 66 0.42 -4.86 5.67
N LEU A 67 -0.20 -3.67 5.77
CA LEU A 67 0.28 -2.45 5.13
C LEU A 67 0.77 -1.45 6.17
N THR A 68 2.04 -1.07 6.08
CA THR A 68 2.61 0.07 6.82
C THR A 68 2.64 1.29 5.90
N VAL A 69 2.04 2.40 6.33
CA VAL A 69 1.87 3.61 5.50
C VAL A 69 2.83 4.69 5.96
N TYR A 70 3.59 5.24 5.01
CA TYR A 70 4.48 6.37 5.25
C TYR A 70 3.95 7.60 4.52
N ARG A 71 3.89 8.73 5.22
CA ARG A 71 3.51 10.01 4.64
C ARG A 71 4.69 10.98 4.75
N TYR A 72 5.03 11.60 3.63
CA TYR A 72 6.04 12.64 3.61
C TYR A 72 5.48 13.90 4.26
N ASP A 73 6.07 14.29 5.39
CA ASP A 73 5.79 15.55 6.07
C ASP A 73 6.94 16.55 5.80
N PRO A 74 6.75 17.53 4.89
CA PRO A 74 7.79 18.50 4.59
C PRO A 74 8.17 19.37 5.81
N LYS A 75 7.30 19.50 6.83
CA LYS A 75 7.60 20.29 8.02
C LYS A 75 8.54 19.56 8.98
N ARG A 76 8.48 18.22 9.02
CA ARG A 76 9.42 17.38 9.81
C ARG A 76 10.76 17.15 9.09
N ALA A 77 10.79 17.23 7.77
CA ALA A 77 12.03 17.06 7.00
C ALA A 77 12.97 18.28 7.08
N ALA A 78 12.43 19.49 7.29
CA ALA A 78 13.19 20.73 7.38
C ALA A 78 13.64 21.11 8.81
N SER A 79 13.33 20.28 9.80
CA SER A 79 13.63 20.53 11.22
C SER A 79 14.87 19.76 11.72
N GLY A 80 15.72 19.27 10.81
CA GLY A 80 16.96 18.52 11.10
C GLY A 80 18.16 19.15 10.43
#